data_AF-A0A1G8WXH4-F1
#
_entry.id   AF-A0A1G8WXH4-F1
#
_cell.length_a   1.000
_cell.length_b   1.000
_cell.length_c   1.000
_cell.angle_alpha   90.00
_cell.angle_beta   90.00
_cell.angle_gamma   90.00
#
_symmetry.space_group_name_H-M   'P 1'
#
loop_
_entity.id
_entity.type
_entity.pdbx_description
1 polymer ?
#
loop_
_entity_poly.entity_id
_entity_poly.type
_entity_poly.pdbx_seq_one_letter_code
_entity_poly.pdbx_strand_id
1 'polypeptide(L)'
;MTQEILAQRLWTAAQNDSGLLTRLRSAYRGRFDVRDALWWRANPLAPTPSGRPDPAAQLFELKAAVYCMHSVPEPLVEFVDPITLRTVHATETEHRLRQRMREQAQEDAALDAALATADRWADAADVLDALDGPAQASPPAALGRADPADEGLGTENADDSGAGGWRPRGSASQGSVPGGSATTRSLRTEFGLYPGAPRPQRRFALLLVAVGALVGALVAALMVPALVGPADLPEAAAPAADIGSGPGALGAADPQALEQDYLRIFDEPADFADGKAPYLGAEFSHDSIRSVGAAPAGASFGVYVARRGTGQYCIIVQNADHTGTSACAGPGTLARTGLRVNATVRGTVSVGGNPSMAVLLELSVVWAPDGSITTSSHPQGDSCVASPAIC
;
A
#
# COMPACT_ATOMS: atom_id res chain seq x y z
N MET A 1 -11.35 2.41 14.46
CA MET A 1 -10.10 1.70 14.11
C MET A 1 -10.16 1.38 12.62
N THR A 2 -9.09 1.59 11.85
CA THR A 2 -9.12 1.23 10.42
C THR A 2 -9.03 -0.29 10.26
N GLN A 3 -9.54 -0.83 9.15
CA GLN A 3 -9.53 -2.29 8.91
C GLN A 3 -8.09 -2.84 8.81
N GLU A 4 -7.13 -2.05 8.34
CA GLU A 4 -5.72 -2.44 8.25
C GLU A 4 -5.12 -2.65 9.64
N ILE A 5 -5.41 -1.75 10.59
CA ILE A 5 -4.94 -1.88 11.97
C ILE A 5 -5.54 -3.13 12.64
N LEU A 6 -6.84 -3.38 12.42
CA LEU A 6 -7.50 -4.57 12.94
C LEU A 6 -6.89 -5.86 12.32
N ALA A 7 -6.66 -5.87 11.01
CA ALA A 7 -6.04 -6.99 10.32
C ALA A 7 -4.63 -7.28 10.85
N GLN A 8 -3.81 -6.24 11.05
CA GLN A 8 -2.46 -6.38 11.62
C GLN A 8 -2.48 -6.96 13.04
N ARG A 9 -3.41 -6.49 13.88
CA ARG A 9 -3.59 -6.99 15.26
C ARG A 9 -4.01 -8.45 15.27
N LEU A 10 -5.01 -8.81 14.46
CA LEU A 10 -5.50 -10.19 14.35
C LEU A 10 -4.45 -11.13 13.77
N TRP A 11 -3.68 -10.69 12.77
CA TRP A 11 -2.56 -11.44 12.22
C TRP A 11 -1.53 -11.76 13.33
N THR A 12 -1.11 -10.74 14.08
CA THR A 12 -0.14 -10.88 15.18
C THR A 12 -0.66 -11.81 16.27
N ALA A 13 -1.91 -11.63 16.72
CA ALA A 13 -2.52 -12.46 17.75
C ALA A 13 -2.67 -13.93 17.30
N ALA A 14 -3.10 -14.16 16.05
CA ALA A 14 -3.29 -15.49 15.50
C ALA A 14 -1.97 -16.27 15.31
N GLN A 15 -0.79 -15.63 15.42
CA GLN A 15 0.49 -16.33 15.47
C GLN A 15 0.68 -17.08 16.80
N ASN A 16 0.21 -16.50 17.91
CA ASN A 16 0.41 -17.04 19.25
C ASN A 16 -0.83 -17.78 19.79
N ASP A 17 -2.02 -17.50 19.26
CA ASP A 17 -3.29 -18.11 19.65
C ASP A 17 -3.86 -19.03 18.56
N SER A 18 -3.70 -20.34 18.75
CA SER A 18 -4.23 -21.37 17.86
C SER A 18 -5.77 -21.48 17.87
N GLY A 19 -6.41 -21.12 18.99
CA GLY A 19 -7.86 -21.08 19.12
C GLY A 19 -8.46 -19.92 18.33
N LEU A 20 -7.86 -18.73 18.42
CA LEU A 20 -8.21 -17.60 17.57
C LEU A 20 -8.05 -17.93 16.08
N LEU A 21 -6.93 -18.53 15.69
CA LEU A 21 -6.72 -18.93 14.30
C LEU A 21 -7.80 -19.90 13.80
N THR A 22 -8.18 -20.87 14.62
CA THR A 22 -9.22 -21.85 14.28
C THR A 22 -10.57 -21.15 14.07
N ARG A 23 -10.93 -20.20 14.93
CA ARG A 23 -12.14 -19.38 14.77
C ARG A 23 -12.10 -18.53 13.50
N LEU A 24 -10.98 -17.86 13.22
CA LEU A 24 -10.79 -17.07 12.00
C LEU A 24 -10.91 -17.93 10.74
N ARG A 25 -10.29 -19.11 10.70
CA ARG A 25 -10.43 -20.07 9.59
C ARG A 25 -11.87 -20.54 9.40
N SER A 26 -12.62 -20.71 10.50
CA SER A 26 -14.02 -21.11 10.41
C SER A 26 -14.94 -20.01 9.86
N ALA A 27 -14.60 -18.73 10.11
CA ALA A 27 -15.36 -17.57 9.66
C ALA A 27 -15.00 -17.13 8.24
N TYR A 28 -13.72 -17.23 7.87
CA TYR A 28 -13.24 -16.85 6.54
C TYR A 28 -13.69 -17.85 5.48
N ARG A 29 -14.22 -17.32 4.36
CA ARG A 29 -14.76 -18.10 3.23
C ARG A 29 -14.00 -17.87 1.92
N GLY A 30 -12.88 -17.16 1.99
CA GLY A 30 -12.02 -16.92 0.82
C GLY A 30 -11.19 -18.14 0.46
N ARG A 31 -10.46 -18.04 -0.66
CA ARG A 31 -9.70 -19.15 -1.24
C ARG A 31 -8.30 -19.33 -0.64
N PHE A 32 -7.78 -18.31 0.02
CA PHE A 32 -6.42 -18.31 0.57
C PHE A 32 -6.40 -18.79 2.03
N ASP A 33 -5.22 -18.96 2.62
CA ASP A 33 -5.15 -19.12 4.09
C ASP A 33 -5.48 -17.77 4.74
N VAL A 34 -6.27 -17.78 5.81
CA VAL A 34 -6.68 -16.55 6.50
C VAL A 34 -5.49 -15.72 7.02
N ARG A 35 -4.36 -16.36 7.37
CA ARG A 35 -3.14 -15.64 7.78
C ARG A 35 -2.52 -14.90 6.60
N ASP A 36 -2.47 -15.50 5.43
CA ASP A 36 -1.97 -14.87 4.21
C ASP A 36 -2.87 -13.66 3.85
N ALA A 37 -4.20 -13.83 3.91
CA ALA A 37 -5.16 -12.77 3.64
C ALA A 37 -5.06 -11.59 4.63
N LEU A 38 -4.95 -11.87 5.94
CA LEU A 38 -4.73 -10.84 6.96
C LEU A 38 -3.40 -10.12 6.77
N TRP A 39 -2.34 -10.85 6.39
CA TRP A 39 -1.04 -10.25 6.10
C TRP A 39 -1.12 -9.28 4.92
N TRP A 40 -1.71 -9.67 3.78
CA TRP A 40 -1.83 -8.80 2.61
C TRP A 40 -2.69 -7.57 2.89
N ARG A 41 -3.77 -7.70 3.69
CA ARG A 41 -4.57 -6.54 4.08
C ARG A 41 -3.79 -5.52 4.91
N ALA A 42 -2.86 -5.98 5.74
CA ALA A 42 -2.00 -5.11 6.53
C ALA A 42 -0.72 -4.66 5.80
N ASN A 43 -0.26 -5.42 4.80
CA ASN A 43 0.97 -5.19 4.05
C ASN A 43 0.71 -5.36 2.54
N PRO A 44 0.00 -4.40 1.89
CA PRO A 44 -0.35 -4.53 0.48
C PRO A 44 0.89 -4.70 -0.40
N LEU A 45 0.80 -5.59 -1.40
CA LEU A 45 1.85 -5.92 -2.36
C LEU A 45 3.09 -6.62 -1.78
N ALA A 46 3.18 -6.78 -0.46
CA ALA A 46 4.28 -7.51 0.16
C ALA A 46 4.04 -9.03 0.06
N PRO A 47 5.08 -9.83 -0.24
CA PRO A 47 4.96 -11.27 -0.10
C PRO A 47 4.70 -11.64 1.36
N THR A 48 4.00 -12.75 1.60
CA THR A 48 3.82 -13.29 2.94
C THR A 48 5.15 -13.78 3.51
N PRO A 49 5.27 -13.99 4.84
CA PRO A 49 6.46 -14.61 5.43
C PRO A 49 6.75 -16.03 4.90
N SER A 50 5.75 -16.72 4.33
CA SER A 50 5.92 -18.00 3.64
C SER A 50 6.36 -17.85 2.18
N GLY A 51 6.61 -16.62 1.72
CA GLY A 51 7.08 -16.28 0.37
C GLY A 51 5.97 -16.23 -0.69
N ARG A 52 4.69 -16.26 -0.31
CA ARG A 52 3.59 -16.19 -1.28
C ARG A 52 3.38 -14.75 -1.75
N PRO A 53 3.35 -14.49 -3.08
CA PRO A 53 3.10 -13.15 -3.59
C PRO A 53 1.65 -12.71 -3.31
N ASP A 54 1.44 -11.41 -3.13
CA ASP A 54 0.10 -10.84 -3.02
C ASP A 54 -0.68 -11.05 -4.32
N PRO A 55 -1.89 -11.65 -4.28
CA PRO A 55 -2.89 -11.63 -5.33
C PRO A 55 -3.00 -10.33 -6.13
N ALA A 56 -2.87 -9.18 -5.48
CA ALA A 56 -2.96 -7.85 -6.07
C ALA A 56 -1.77 -7.50 -6.97
N ALA A 57 -0.61 -8.14 -6.82
CA ALA A 57 0.52 -7.94 -7.72
C ALA A 57 0.18 -8.35 -9.16
N GLN A 58 -0.57 -9.44 -9.35
CA GLN A 58 -1.05 -9.87 -10.67
C GLN A 58 -2.02 -8.86 -11.30
N LEU A 59 -2.82 -8.15 -10.49
CA LEU A 59 -3.69 -7.09 -11.01
C LEU A 59 -2.88 -5.92 -11.56
N PHE A 60 -1.75 -5.59 -10.93
CA PHE A 60 -0.87 -4.53 -11.42
C PHE A 60 -0.28 -4.91 -12.78
N GLU A 61 0.24 -6.13 -12.92
CA GLU A 61 0.77 -6.64 -14.20
C GLU A 61 -0.29 -6.66 -15.30
N LEU A 62 -1.50 -7.16 -15.00
CA LEU A 62 -2.61 -7.20 -15.96
C LEU A 62 -3.08 -5.80 -16.37
N LYS A 63 -3.15 -4.85 -15.43
CA LYS A 63 -3.47 -3.45 -15.74
C LYS A 63 -2.41 -2.84 -16.63
N ALA A 64 -1.13 -3.06 -16.33
CA ALA A 64 -0.04 -2.58 -17.17
C ALA A 64 -0.16 -3.14 -18.60
N ALA A 65 -0.41 -4.45 -18.74
CA ALA A 65 -0.58 -5.08 -20.05
C ALA A 65 -1.76 -4.50 -20.86
N VAL A 66 -2.90 -4.21 -20.21
CA VAL A 66 -4.07 -3.61 -20.87
C VAL A 66 -3.83 -2.15 -21.26
N TYR A 67 -3.17 -1.36 -20.39
CA TYR A 67 -3.04 0.09 -20.60
C TYR A 67 -1.74 0.51 -21.29
N CYS A 68 -0.78 -0.38 -21.49
CA CYS A 68 0.42 -0.08 -22.28
C CYS A 68 0.09 0.06 -23.77
N MET A 69 0.30 1.26 -24.31
CA MET A 69 0.02 1.67 -25.69
C MET A 69 0.75 0.85 -26.77
N HIS A 70 1.77 0.07 -26.40
CA HIS A 70 2.63 -0.70 -27.31
C HIS A 70 2.37 -2.22 -27.26
N SER A 71 1.22 -2.67 -26.74
CA SER A 71 0.87 -4.09 -26.82
C SER A 71 0.62 -4.50 -28.28
N VAL A 72 1.20 -5.64 -28.67
CA VAL A 72 0.88 -6.28 -29.94
C VAL A 72 -0.63 -6.46 -30.00
N PRO A 73 -1.32 -6.08 -31.08
CA PRO A 73 -2.77 -6.16 -31.15
C PRO A 73 -3.23 -7.61 -30.90
N GLU A 74 -3.84 -7.83 -29.74
CA GLU A 74 -4.45 -9.10 -29.39
C GLU A 74 -5.78 -9.28 -30.14
N PRO A 75 -6.10 -10.49 -30.63
CA PRO A 75 -7.39 -10.74 -31.25
C PRO A 75 -8.52 -10.52 -30.24
N LEU A 76 -9.60 -9.86 -30.68
CA LEU A 76 -10.82 -9.74 -29.88
C LEU A 76 -11.49 -11.11 -29.78
N VAL A 77 -11.83 -11.51 -28.56
CA VAL A 77 -12.56 -12.75 -28.28
C VAL A 77 -13.95 -12.39 -27.76
N GLU A 78 -14.95 -13.13 -28.22
CA GLU A 78 -16.31 -13.04 -27.70
C GLU A 78 -16.43 -13.85 -26.39
N PHE A 79 -16.82 -13.17 -25.32
CA PHE A 79 -17.08 -13.81 -24.03
C PHE A 79 -18.49 -13.48 -23.53
N VAL A 80 -19.20 -14.46 -22.97
CA VAL A 80 -20.48 -14.25 -22.31
C VAL A 80 -20.24 -13.99 -20.83
N ASP A 81 -20.51 -12.76 -20.37
CA ASP A 81 -20.37 -12.41 -18.95
C ASP A 81 -21.38 -13.21 -18.09
N PRO A 82 -20.94 -14.02 -17.12
CA PRO A 82 -21.83 -14.86 -16.32
C PRO A 82 -22.77 -14.07 -15.42
N ILE A 83 -22.48 -12.80 -15.15
CA ILE A 83 -23.32 -11.96 -14.28
C ILE A 83 -24.39 -11.25 -15.11
N THR A 84 -23.98 -10.61 -16.20
CA THR A 84 -24.90 -9.82 -17.03
C THR A 84 -25.57 -10.62 -18.15
N LEU A 85 -25.06 -11.83 -18.43
CA LEU A 85 -25.43 -12.68 -19.58
C LEU A 85 -25.32 -11.98 -20.93
N ARG A 86 -24.51 -10.91 -21.01
CA ARG A 86 -24.24 -10.18 -22.24
C ARG A 86 -22.95 -10.68 -22.89
N THR A 87 -22.97 -10.78 -24.21
CA THR A 87 -21.74 -10.98 -24.99
C THR A 87 -20.91 -9.70 -24.94
N VAL A 88 -19.65 -9.83 -24.57
CA VAL A 88 -18.68 -8.74 -24.54
C VAL A 88 -17.51 -9.14 -25.43
N HIS A 89 -17.11 -8.22 -26.31
CA HIS A 89 -15.89 -8.36 -27.09
C HIS A 89 -14.77 -7.69 -26.29
N ALA A 90 -13.74 -8.46 -25.94
CA ALA A 90 -12.59 -8.00 -25.20
C ALA A 90 -11.36 -8.80 -25.64
N THR A 91 -10.17 -8.26 -25.42
CA THR A 91 -8.95 -9.07 -25.61
C THR A 91 -8.86 -10.15 -24.51
N GLU A 92 -8.00 -11.15 -24.70
CA GLU A 92 -7.79 -12.17 -23.68
C GLU A 92 -7.23 -11.57 -22.39
N THR A 93 -6.30 -10.61 -22.51
CA THR A 93 -5.71 -9.93 -21.35
C THR A 93 -6.75 -9.08 -20.60
N GLU A 94 -7.63 -8.37 -21.30
CA GLU A 94 -8.75 -7.66 -20.68
C GLU A 94 -9.72 -8.61 -19.96
N HIS A 95 -10.01 -9.76 -20.56
CA HIS A 95 -10.85 -10.78 -19.94
C HIS A 95 -10.23 -11.29 -18.64
N ARG A 96 -8.93 -11.63 -18.65
CA ARG A 96 -8.17 -12.04 -17.46
C ARG A 96 -8.18 -10.96 -16.38
N LEU A 97 -8.00 -9.69 -16.75
CA LEU A 97 -8.08 -8.57 -15.81
C LEU A 97 -9.46 -8.50 -15.13
N ARG A 98 -10.56 -8.56 -15.91
CA ARG A 98 -11.92 -8.53 -15.35
C ARG A 98 -12.24 -9.74 -14.47
N GLN A 99 -11.76 -10.93 -14.84
CA GLN A 99 -11.87 -12.10 -13.98
C GLN A 99 -11.11 -11.88 -12.67
N ARG A 100 -9.86 -11.44 -12.75
CA ARG A 100 -9.02 -11.24 -11.57
C ARG A 100 -9.58 -10.17 -10.62
N MET A 101 -10.12 -9.07 -11.15
CA MET A 101 -10.77 -8.04 -10.33
C MET A 101 -11.99 -8.59 -9.59
N ARG A 102 -12.79 -9.46 -10.20
CA ARG A 102 -13.93 -10.12 -9.54
C ARG A 102 -13.47 -11.06 -8.43
N GLU A 103 -12.44 -11.85 -8.69
CA GLU A 103 -11.85 -12.72 -7.68
C GLU A 103 -11.31 -11.91 -6.50
N GLN A 104 -10.57 -10.83 -6.75
CA GLN A 104 -10.07 -9.95 -5.69
C GLN A 104 -11.21 -9.38 -4.84
N ALA A 105 -12.27 -8.86 -5.48
CA ALA A 105 -13.43 -8.32 -4.78
C ALA A 105 -14.15 -9.37 -3.91
N GLN A 106 -14.21 -10.62 -4.36
CA GLN A 106 -14.77 -11.74 -3.58
C GLN A 106 -13.91 -12.06 -2.36
N GLU A 107 -12.58 -12.07 -2.53
CA GLU A 107 -11.64 -12.29 -1.42
C GLU A 107 -11.69 -11.17 -0.38
N ASP A 108 -11.75 -9.91 -0.83
CA ASP A 108 -11.88 -8.76 0.05
C ASP A 108 -13.19 -8.80 0.84
N ALA A 109 -14.31 -9.11 0.19
CA ALA A 109 -15.59 -9.25 0.87
C ALA A 109 -15.60 -10.42 1.89
N ALA A 110 -14.94 -11.53 1.56
CA ALA A 110 -14.81 -12.66 2.48
C ALA A 110 -13.96 -12.33 3.70
N LEU A 111 -12.88 -11.54 3.51
CA LEU A 111 -12.04 -11.07 4.61
C LEU A 111 -12.77 -10.05 5.47
N ASP A 112 -13.47 -9.09 4.87
CA ASP A 112 -14.24 -8.07 5.60
C ASP A 112 -15.33 -8.71 6.48
N ALA A 113 -16.01 -9.74 5.96
CA ALA A 113 -17.00 -10.50 6.74
C ALA A 113 -16.35 -11.23 7.94
N ALA A 114 -15.14 -11.76 7.77
CA ALA A 114 -14.38 -12.39 8.86
C ALA A 114 -13.92 -11.37 9.90
N LEU A 115 -13.40 -10.20 9.47
CA LEU A 115 -13.01 -9.10 10.35
C LEU A 115 -14.20 -8.57 11.16
N ALA A 116 -15.35 -8.35 10.53
CA ALA A 116 -16.57 -7.92 11.21
C ALA A 116 -17.10 -8.97 12.21
N THR A 117 -16.83 -10.26 11.97
CA THR A 117 -17.16 -11.33 12.92
C THR A 117 -16.19 -11.36 14.10
N ALA A 118 -14.91 -11.12 13.86
CA ALA A 118 -13.89 -11.03 14.89
C ALA A 118 -14.09 -9.82 15.83
N ASP A 119 -14.51 -8.69 15.29
CA ASP A 119 -14.84 -7.48 16.06
C ASP A 119 -15.93 -7.77 17.10
N ARG A 120 -17.01 -8.46 16.69
CA ARG A 120 -18.08 -8.90 17.59
C ARG A 120 -17.62 -9.87 18.69
N TRP A 121 -16.56 -10.66 18.44
CA TRP A 121 -16.00 -11.54 19.47
C TRP A 121 -15.22 -10.76 20.52
N ALA A 122 -14.56 -9.67 20.14
CA ALA A 122 -13.86 -8.80 21.07
C ALA A 122 -14.87 -8.11 22.01
N ASP A 123 -15.94 -7.54 21.45
CA ASP A 123 -17.02 -6.93 22.24
C ASP A 123 -17.66 -7.94 23.20
N ALA A 124 -17.87 -9.18 22.75
CA ALA A 124 -18.44 -10.23 23.59
C ALA A 124 -17.50 -10.68 24.72
N ALA A 125 -16.18 -10.68 24.48
CA ALA A 125 -15.18 -11.01 25.50
C ALA A 125 -15.13 -9.93 26.58
N ASP A 126 -15.16 -8.65 26.20
CA ASP A 126 -15.20 -7.53 27.15
C ASP A 126 -16.48 -7.56 28.01
N VAL A 127 -17.62 -7.95 27.43
CA VAL A 127 -18.87 -8.15 28.19
C VAL A 127 -18.76 -9.32 29.18
N LEU A 128 -18.14 -10.43 28.79
CA LEU A 128 -17.93 -11.56 29.69
C LEU A 128 -16.98 -11.23 30.83
N ASP A 129 -15.89 -10.51 30.55
CA ASP A 129 -14.94 -10.03 31.58
C ASP A 129 -15.62 -9.02 32.53
N ALA A 130 -16.54 -8.20 32.02
CA ALA A 130 -17.36 -7.30 32.83
C ALA A 130 -18.41 -8.02 33.70
N LEU A 131 -18.92 -9.18 33.26
CA LEU A 131 -19.88 -10.00 34.01
C LEU A 131 -19.20 -10.87 35.08
N ASP A 132 -17.96 -11.30 34.84
CA ASP A 132 -17.11 -11.98 35.84
C ASP A 132 -16.33 -11.00 36.73
N GLY A 133 -16.47 -9.68 36.49
CA GLY A 133 -16.03 -8.63 37.39
C GLY A 133 -16.62 -8.86 38.79
N PRO A 134 -15.80 -8.76 39.86
CA PRO A 134 -16.18 -9.24 41.16
C PRO A 134 -17.45 -8.54 41.62
N ALA A 135 -18.51 -9.33 41.85
CA ALA A 135 -19.62 -8.96 42.71
C ALA A 135 -19.12 -8.82 44.17
N GLN A 136 -18.08 -8.00 44.41
CA GLN A 136 -17.84 -7.33 45.67
C GLN A 136 -18.78 -6.13 45.73
N ALA A 137 -20.07 -6.43 45.81
CA ALA A 137 -20.95 -5.59 46.59
C ALA A 137 -20.43 -5.70 48.03
N SER A 138 -19.51 -4.81 48.40
CA SER A 138 -19.29 -4.50 49.81
C SER A 138 -20.67 -4.23 50.40
N PRO A 139 -21.12 -5.00 51.41
CA PRO A 139 -22.34 -4.65 52.11
C PRO A 139 -22.17 -3.21 52.64
N PRO A 140 -23.21 -2.36 52.61
CA PRO A 140 -23.10 -1.00 53.09
C PRO A 140 -22.61 -1.05 54.53
N ALA A 141 -21.38 -0.58 54.74
CA ALA A 141 -20.79 -0.46 56.05
C ALA A 141 -21.71 0.42 56.89
N ALA A 142 -22.29 -0.20 57.92
CA ALA A 142 -22.98 0.51 58.97
C ALA A 142 -22.05 1.58 59.55
N LEU A 143 -22.61 2.78 59.69
CA LEU A 143 -22.13 3.93 60.46
C LEU A 143 -21.10 3.57 61.55
N GLY A 144 -19.81 3.72 61.23
CA GLY A 144 -18.68 3.61 62.14
C GLY A 144 -18.06 4.98 62.37
N ARG A 145 -18.17 5.43 63.61
CA ARG A 145 -17.80 6.73 64.17
C ARG A 145 -16.31 7.09 63.98
N ALA A 146 -16.05 8.37 63.76
CA ALA A 146 -14.72 8.96 63.77
C ALA A 146 -14.05 8.85 65.14
N ASP A 147 -12.74 8.59 65.16
CA ASP A 147 -11.80 9.13 66.14
C ASP A 147 -10.44 9.40 65.47
N PRO A 148 -9.74 10.50 65.81
CA PRO A 148 -8.44 10.87 65.27
C PRO A 148 -7.28 10.51 66.23
N ALA A 149 -6.07 10.56 65.68
CA ALA A 149 -4.74 10.42 66.29
C ALA A 149 -4.24 8.99 66.52
N ASP A 150 -3.15 8.62 65.85
CA ASP A 150 -1.85 8.65 66.52
C ASP A 150 -0.70 8.65 65.51
N GLU A 151 0.32 9.45 65.81
CA GLU A 151 1.61 9.48 65.13
C GLU A 151 2.46 8.30 65.62
N GLY A 152 3.19 7.65 64.71
CA GLY A 152 4.04 6.51 65.09
C GLY A 152 5.13 6.22 64.07
N LEU A 153 6.23 6.97 64.17
CA LEU A 153 7.54 6.69 63.58
C LEU A 153 8.09 5.33 64.05
N GLY A 154 8.80 4.63 63.16
CA GLY A 154 9.67 3.48 63.49
C GLY A 154 9.91 2.59 62.26
N THR A 155 10.94 2.86 61.45
CA THR A 155 12.30 2.27 61.50
C THR A 155 12.40 0.77 61.21
N GLU A 156 13.14 0.51 60.12
CA GLU A 156 14.16 -0.54 60.00
C GLU A 156 13.82 -2.03 59.88
N ASN A 157 14.69 -2.65 59.06
CA ASN A 157 15.00 -4.06 58.88
C ASN A 157 14.12 -4.83 57.89
N ALA A 158 14.63 -5.76 57.09
CA ALA A 158 16.00 -6.07 56.68
C ALA A 158 15.85 -6.99 55.45
N ASP A 159 16.95 -7.20 54.75
CA ASP A 159 17.14 -8.18 53.69
C ASP A 159 16.49 -9.53 53.98
N ASP A 160 15.78 -10.09 53.00
CA ASP A 160 15.69 -11.55 52.87
C ASP A 160 15.83 -11.99 51.42
N SER A 161 16.91 -12.74 51.20
CA SER A 161 17.38 -13.28 49.94
C SER A 161 16.72 -14.63 49.69
N GLY A 162 15.58 -14.63 49.01
CA GLY A 162 14.87 -15.83 48.60
C GLY A 162 15.39 -16.43 47.29
N ALA A 163 16.54 -17.12 47.33
CA ALA A 163 17.00 -17.98 46.25
C ALA A 163 16.16 -19.28 46.21
N GLY A 164 15.05 -19.26 45.47
CA GLY A 164 14.17 -20.41 45.24
C GLY A 164 14.50 -21.14 43.93
N GLY A 165 15.27 -22.23 44.02
CA GLY A 165 15.52 -23.13 42.91
C GLY A 165 14.30 -23.94 42.50
N TRP A 166 14.01 -23.98 41.19
CA TRP A 166 13.03 -24.89 40.59
C TRP A 166 13.73 -25.92 39.71
N ARG A 167 13.56 -27.19 40.07
CA ARG A 167 14.01 -28.37 39.32
C ARG A 167 13.06 -28.63 38.13
N PRO A 168 13.56 -29.01 36.94
CA PRO A 168 12.70 -29.59 35.91
C PRO A 168 12.49 -31.08 36.22
N ARG A 169 11.26 -31.46 36.57
CA ARG A 169 10.83 -32.87 36.61
C ARG A 169 10.11 -33.17 35.29
N GLY A 170 10.74 -33.97 34.46
CA GLY A 170 10.11 -34.54 33.28
C GLY A 170 9.04 -35.56 33.65
N SER A 171 8.02 -35.66 32.82
CA SER A 171 7.18 -36.84 32.69
C SER A 171 6.65 -36.89 31.27
N ALA A 172 7.29 -37.74 30.48
CA ALA A 172 6.78 -38.26 29.23
C ALA A 172 5.53 -39.11 29.50
N SER A 173 4.48 -38.90 28.72
CA SER A 173 3.44 -39.89 28.50
C SER A 173 3.36 -40.17 27.00
N GLN A 174 4.13 -41.17 26.59
CA GLN A 174 3.85 -41.96 25.40
C GLN A 174 2.57 -42.75 25.64
N GLY A 175 1.57 -42.57 24.78
CA GLY A 175 0.38 -43.42 24.71
C GLY A 175 0.17 -43.84 23.26
N SER A 176 0.74 -45.00 22.90
CA SER A 176 0.45 -45.74 21.67
C SER A 176 -0.61 -46.80 21.94
N VAL A 177 -1.71 -46.85 21.18
CA VAL A 177 -2.46 -48.10 20.85
C VAL A 177 -3.36 -47.84 19.61
N PRO A 178 -3.91 -48.85 18.91
CA PRO A 178 -3.60 -49.09 17.50
C PRO A 178 -4.82 -49.19 16.56
N GLY A 179 -4.51 -49.28 15.26
CA GLY A 179 -5.16 -50.11 14.24
C GLY A 179 -6.66 -50.39 14.28
N GLY A 180 -7.37 -49.89 13.25
CA GLY A 180 -8.69 -50.37 12.84
C GLY A 180 -8.83 -50.27 11.32
N SER A 181 -8.63 -51.40 10.65
CA SER A 181 -8.76 -51.59 9.21
C SER A 181 -10.24 -51.74 8.78
N ALA A 182 -10.52 -51.22 7.58
CA ALA A 182 -11.49 -51.71 6.59
C ALA A 182 -12.99 -51.80 6.96
N THR A 183 -13.81 -50.99 6.28
CA THR A 183 -14.90 -51.55 5.44
C THR A 183 -15.40 -50.53 4.43
N THR A 184 -15.31 -50.92 3.17
CA THR A 184 -16.06 -50.39 2.03
C THR A 184 -17.57 -50.49 2.30
N ARG A 185 -18.31 -49.39 2.13
CA ARG A 185 -19.76 -49.46 1.94
C ARG A 185 -20.24 -48.41 0.94
N SER A 186 -20.56 -48.93 -0.23
CA SER A 186 -21.34 -48.31 -1.29
C SER A 186 -22.78 -48.07 -0.81
N LEU A 187 -23.24 -46.83 -0.89
CA LEU A 187 -24.64 -46.38 -0.99
C LEU A 187 -24.55 -45.05 -1.77
N ARG A 188 -24.86 -44.94 -3.06
CA ARG A 188 -26.19 -44.97 -3.71
C ARG A 188 -27.28 -44.28 -2.88
N THR A 189 -27.38 -42.97 -3.09
CA THR A 189 -28.54 -42.12 -2.77
C THR A 189 -28.51 -41.00 -3.82
N GLU A 190 -29.17 -41.20 -4.96
CA GLU A 190 -30.56 -40.82 -5.24
C GLU A 190 -30.83 -39.32 -5.10
N PHE A 191 -31.17 -38.76 -6.26
CA PHE A 191 -31.62 -37.40 -6.51
C PHE A 191 -32.88 -37.09 -5.69
N GLY A 192 -32.73 -36.27 -4.65
CA GLY A 192 -33.83 -35.62 -3.95
C GLY A 192 -34.01 -34.18 -4.42
N LEU A 193 -34.87 -33.98 -5.41
CA LEU A 193 -35.48 -32.69 -5.72
C LEU A 193 -36.36 -32.27 -4.53
N TYR A 194 -35.98 -31.22 -3.81
CA TYR A 194 -36.87 -30.55 -2.85
C TYR A 194 -37.62 -29.40 -3.56
N PRO A 195 -38.96 -29.44 -3.63
CA PRO A 195 -39.75 -28.29 -4.01
C PRO A 195 -40.06 -27.41 -2.78
N GLY A 196 -39.96 -26.10 -2.95
CA GLY A 196 -40.79 -25.15 -2.20
C GLY A 196 -40.15 -24.41 -1.03
N ALA A 197 -39.67 -23.20 -1.31
CA ALA A 197 -39.77 -22.09 -0.36
C ALA A 197 -40.11 -20.79 -1.13
N PRO A 198 -41.11 -20.00 -0.68
CA PRO A 198 -41.60 -18.83 -1.41
C PRO A 198 -40.70 -17.61 -1.24
N ARG A 199 -40.42 -16.90 -2.34
CA ARG A 199 -39.69 -15.63 -2.38
C ARG A 199 -40.66 -14.42 -2.36
N PRO A 200 -40.55 -13.47 -1.42
CA PRO A 200 -40.80 -12.04 -1.66
C PRO A 200 -39.46 -11.38 -2.05
N GLN A 201 -39.31 -10.30 -2.81
CA GLN A 201 -40.16 -9.17 -3.16
C GLN A 201 -39.51 -8.52 -4.40
N ARG A 202 -40.27 -8.36 -5.50
CA ARG A 202 -39.76 -7.99 -6.84
C ARG A 202 -40.10 -6.55 -7.24
N ARG A 203 -40.15 -5.60 -6.29
CA ARG A 203 -40.69 -4.24 -6.56
C ARG A 203 -39.68 -3.09 -6.59
N PHE A 204 -38.39 -3.31 -6.33
CA PHE A 204 -37.40 -2.22 -6.36
C PHE A 204 -36.61 -2.08 -7.67
N ALA A 205 -36.74 -3.00 -8.62
CA ALA A 205 -35.90 -3.03 -9.82
C ALA A 205 -36.34 -2.08 -10.97
N LEU A 206 -37.51 -1.44 -10.87
CA LEU A 206 -38.07 -0.66 -11.99
C LEU A 206 -37.73 0.84 -11.98
N LEU A 207 -37.10 1.38 -10.93
CA LEU A 207 -36.79 2.83 -10.85
C LEU A 207 -35.39 3.22 -11.36
N LEU A 208 -34.46 2.28 -11.55
CA LEU A 208 -33.07 2.60 -11.94
C LEU A 208 -32.81 2.62 -13.45
N VAL A 209 -33.75 2.18 -14.29
CA VAL A 209 -33.55 2.06 -15.74
C VAL A 209 -33.77 3.38 -16.48
N ALA A 210 -34.47 4.35 -15.90
CA ALA A 210 -34.83 5.59 -16.61
C ALA A 210 -33.70 6.64 -16.69
N VAL A 211 -32.69 6.59 -15.81
CA VAL A 211 -31.63 7.63 -15.76
C VAL A 211 -30.43 7.30 -16.69
N GLY A 212 -30.23 6.03 -17.05
CA GLY A 212 -29.05 5.61 -17.83
C GLY A 212 -29.13 5.86 -19.34
N ALA A 213 -30.31 6.16 -19.89
CA ALA A 213 -30.50 6.24 -21.35
C ALA A 213 -30.07 7.58 -21.98
N LEU A 214 -29.86 8.64 -21.19
CA LEU A 214 -29.58 9.99 -21.71
C LEU A 214 -28.08 10.27 -21.91
N VAL A 215 -27.18 9.50 -21.29
CA VAL A 215 -25.72 9.71 -21.37
C VAL A 215 -25.07 8.93 -22.53
N GLY A 216 -25.72 7.88 -23.04
CA GLY A 216 -25.15 7.00 -24.07
C GLY A 216 -25.15 7.55 -25.50
N ALA A 217 -25.91 8.60 -25.80
CA ALA A 217 -26.07 9.10 -27.17
C ALA A 217 -24.97 10.08 -27.63
N LEU A 218 -24.11 10.56 -26.72
CA LEU A 218 -23.13 11.61 -27.05
C LEU A 218 -21.76 11.08 -27.52
N VAL A 219 -21.49 9.77 -27.37
CA VAL A 219 -20.12 9.21 -27.54
C VAL A 219 -19.89 8.58 -28.92
N ALA A 220 -20.92 8.38 -29.73
CA ALA A 220 -20.82 7.60 -30.98
C ALA A 220 -20.38 8.39 -32.24
N ALA A 221 -20.08 9.68 -32.15
CA ALA A 221 -19.95 10.55 -33.34
C ALA A 221 -18.54 10.97 -33.75
N LEU A 222 -17.46 10.57 -33.07
CA LEU A 222 -16.12 11.10 -33.34
C LEU A 222 -15.05 10.01 -33.30
N MET A 223 -14.85 9.26 -34.39
CA MET A 223 -13.56 8.65 -34.69
C MET A 223 -13.43 8.31 -36.19
N VAL A 224 -12.22 8.54 -36.73
CA VAL A 224 -11.65 8.27 -38.08
C VAL A 224 -11.60 9.50 -39.01
N PRO A 225 -10.47 9.83 -39.70
CA PRO A 225 -9.05 9.44 -39.51
C PRO A 225 -8.03 10.63 -39.56
N ALA A 226 -6.83 10.41 -39.04
CA ALA A 226 -5.61 11.07 -39.54
C ALA A 226 -4.39 10.14 -39.38
N LEU A 227 -4.15 9.33 -40.42
CA LEU A 227 -2.88 8.67 -40.69
C LEU A 227 -2.05 9.59 -41.58
N VAL A 228 -0.72 9.61 -41.37
CA VAL A 228 0.41 9.97 -42.25
C VAL A 228 1.36 10.99 -41.61
N GLY A 229 2.58 10.53 -41.29
CA GLY A 229 3.78 11.36 -41.03
C GLY A 229 5.00 10.49 -40.64
N PRO A 230 6.23 10.78 -41.12
CA PRO A 230 7.13 9.77 -41.68
C PRO A 230 8.28 9.30 -40.78
N ALA A 231 8.96 8.29 -41.34
CA ALA A 231 10.05 7.46 -40.83
C ALA A 231 11.37 8.17 -40.46
N ASP A 232 12.07 7.49 -39.55
CA ASP A 232 13.53 7.27 -39.43
C ASP A 232 14.50 8.32 -39.97
N LEU A 233 15.34 8.84 -39.06
CA LEU A 233 16.67 9.35 -39.39
C LEU A 233 17.75 8.59 -38.58
N PRO A 234 18.85 8.18 -39.23
CA PRO A 234 19.90 7.37 -38.62
C PRO A 234 20.86 8.19 -37.76
N GLU A 235 21.30 7.54 -36.69
CA GLU A 235 22.35 7.93 -35.77
C GLU A 235 23.70 8.11 -36.51
N ALA A 236 24.15 9.35 -36.60
CA ALA A 236 25.44 9.70 -37.19
C ALA A 236 26.57 9.50 -36.17
N ALA A 237 27.38 8.47 -36.40
CA ALA A 237 28.65 8.26 -35.70
C ALA A 237 29.63 9.39 -36.05
N ALA A 238 30.11 10.11 -35.04
CA ALA A 238 31.20 11.07 -35.16
C ALA A 238 32.56 10.34 -35.09
N PRO A 239 33.58 10.79 -35.84
CA PRO A 239 34.89 10.15 -35.89
C PRO A 239 35.73 10.43 -34.64
N ALA A 240 36.47 9.41 -34.21
CA ALA A 240 37.51 9.52 -33.19
C ALA A 240 38.64 10.45 -33.68
N ALA A 241 38.81 11.59 -33.02
CA ALA A 241 39.98 12.43 -33.15
C ALA A 241 41.02 11.99 -32.12
N ASP A 242 42.16 11.54 -32.65
CA ASP A 242 43.40 11.23 -31.98
C ASP A 242 43.96 12.52 -31.30
N ILE A 243 44.15 12.49 -29.98
CA ILE A 243 44.73 13.61 -29.22
C ILE A 243 46.10 13.21 -28.71
N GLY A 244 47.10 13.93 -29.22
CA GLY A 244 48.51 13.76 -28.93
C GLY A 244 48.87 13.83 -27.45
N SER A 245 49.80 12.96 -27.08
CA SER A 245 50.47 12.96 -25.78
C SER A 245 51.41 14.16 -25.64
N GLY A 246 50.98 15.18 -24.88
CA GLY A 246 51.84 16.24 -24.36
C GLY A 246 52.11 16.02 -22.87
N PRO A 247 53.37 16.06 -22.38
CA PRO A 247 53.67 15.97 -20.96
C PRO A 247 53.53 17.36 -20.34
N GLY A 248 52.29 17.75 -20.04
CA GLY A 248 51.97 18.92 -19.23
C GLY A 248 51.33 18.44 -17.93
N ALA A 249 52.02 18.62 -16.80
CA ALA A 249 51.52 18.34 -15.47
C ALA A 249 50.32 19.26 -15.15
N LEU A 250 49.13 18.86 -15.57
CA LEU A 250 47.87 19.32 -15.00
C LEU A 250 47.77 18.65 -13.63
N GLY A 251 47.83 19.46 -12.57
CA GLY A 251 47.61 18.98 -11.21
C GLY A 251 46.35 18.15 -11.17
N ALA A 252 46.46 16.89 -10.75
CA ALA A 252 45.33 16.03 -10.51
C ALA A 252 44.43 16.76 -9.51
N ALA A 253 43.33 17.35 -9.99
CA ALA A 253 42.29 17.86 -9.15
C ALA A 253 41.87 16.70 -8.25
N ASP A 254 42.01 16.89 -6.94
CA ASP A 254 41.70 15.87 -5.95
C ASP A 254 40.27 15.37 -6.21
N PRO A 255 40.07 14.09 -6.60
CA PRO A 255 38.74 13.56 -6.86
C PRO A 255 37.82 13.67 -5.63
N GLN A 256 38.38 13.83 -4.42
CA GLN A 256 37.58 14.09 -3.21
C GLN A 256 36.98 15.50 -3.16
N ALA A 257 37.59 16.50 -3.82
CA ALA A 257 37.09 17.87 -3.81
C ALA A 257 35.79 18.01 -4.63
N LEU A 258 35.64 17.23 -5.70
CA LEU A 258 34.39 17.15 -6.47
C LEU A 258 33.33 16.27 -5.78
N GLU A 259 33.75 15.33 -4.93
CA GLU A 259 32.84 14.43 -4.22
C GLU A 259 32.03 15.15 -3.11
N GLN A 260 32.49 16.30 -2.65
CA GLN A 260 31.84 17.04 -1.55
C GLN A 260 30.76 18.03 -2.01
N ASP A 261 30.85 18.57 -3.23
CA ASP A 261 29.99 19.70 -3.61
C ASP A 261 28.51 19.31 -3.72
N TYR A 262 28.21 18.10 -4.23
CA TYR A 262 26.83 17.64 -4.36
C TYR A 262 26.18 17.22 -3.04
N LEU A 263 26.96 16.98 -1.98
CA LEU A 263 26.45 16.62 -0.65
C LEU A 263 26.31 17.83 0.29
N ARG A 264 26.75 19.01 -0.14
CA ARG A 264 26.74 20.23 0.66
C ARG A 264 25.37 20.60 1.22
N ILE A 265 24.29 20.21 0.54
CA ILE A 265 22.92 20.42 1.00
C ILE A 265 22.64 19.80 2.39
N PHE A 266 23.36 18.73 2.76
CA PHE A 266 23.19 18.11 4.08
C PHE A 266 23.96 18.83 5.19
N ASP A 267 24.94 19.66 4.84
CA ASP A 267 25.70 20.47 5.81
C ASP A 267 24.93 21.75 6.18
N GLU A 268 24.00 22.18 5.31
CA GLU A 268 23.09 23.28 5.60
C GLU A 268 22.02 22.85 6.61
N PRO A 269 21.64 23.71 7.57
CA PRO A 269 20.55 23.43 8.50
C PRO A 269 19.24 23.28 7.73
N ALA A 270 18.39 22.36 8.17
CA ALA A 270 17.12 22.13 7.49
C ALA A 270 16.18 23.33 7.68
N ASP A 271 15.64 23.84 6.57
CA ASP A 271 14.68 24.94 6.54
C ASP A 271 13.29 24.41 6.16
N PHE A 272 12.39 24.36 7.14
CA PHE A 272 11.00 23.96 6.97
C PHE A 272 10.09 25.10 7.45
N ALA A 273 8.99 25.34 6.73
CA ALA A 273 8.08 26.45 7.01
C ALA A 273 7.48 26.42 8.43
N ASP A 274 7.31 25.23 9.02
CA ASP A 274 6.80 25.01 10.38
C ASP A 274 7.91 24.63 11.38
N GLY A 275 9.18 24.67 10.95
CA GLY A 275 10.33 24.26 11.73
C GLY A 275 10.41 22.76 12.01
N LYS A 276 9.61 21.92 11.35
CA LYS A 276 9.60 20.47 11.56
C LYS A 276 9.82 19.72 10.26
N ALA A 277 10.74 18.76 10.29
CA ALA A 277 10.92 17.85 9.17
C ALA A 277 9.67 16.98 9.00
N PRO A 278 9.21 16.74 7.76
CA PRO A 278 8.13 15.79 7.51
C PRO A 278 8.56 14.37 7.86
N TYR A 279 7.61 13.55 8.28
CA TYR A 279 7.85 12.13 8.44
C TYR A 279 7.84 11.45 7.06
N LEU A 280 9.01 10.99 6.62
CA LEU A 280 9.19 10.31 5.32
C LEU A 280 9.23 8.77 5.45
N GLY A 281 9.16 8.23 6.67
CA GLY A 281 9.36 6.81 6.95
C GLY A 281 10.54 6.57 7.89
N ALA A 282 10.57 5.40 8.54
CA ALA A 282 11.62 5.02 9.50
C ALA A 282 12.95 4.66 8.82
N GLU A 283 12.94 4.41 7.51
CA GLU A 283 14.10 4.09 6.70
C GLU A 283 14.97 5.31 6.36
N PHE A 284 14.43 6.52 6.50
CA PHE A 284 15.13 7.77 6.26
C PHE A 284 15.65 8.37 7.56
N SER A 285 16.89 8.85 7.54
CA SER A 285 17.46 9.52 8.71
C SER A 285 16.81 10.89 8.87
N HIS A 286 16.06 11.07 9.95
CA HIS A 286 15.29 12.29 10.23
C HIS A 286 16.15 13.57 10.13
N ASP A 287 17.36 13.55 10.70
CA ASP A 287 18.26 14.71 10.73
C ASP A 287 18.89 15.05 9.36
N SER A 288 18.72 14.16 8.38
CA SER A 288 19.23 14.36 7.01
C SER A 288 18.17 14.91 6.05
N ILE A 289 16.92 15.07 6.48
CA ILE A 289 15.85 15.52 5.59
C ILE A 289 16.07 17.01 5.28
N ARG A 290 16.03 17.36 3.99
CA ARG A 290 16.14 18.74 3.48
C ARG A 290 15.03 18.99 2.47
N SER A 291 14.41 20.17 2.53
CA SER A 291 13.45 20.61 1.51
C SER A 291 14.20 21.16 0.30
N VAL A 292 13.87 20.69 -0.91
CA VAL A 292 14.55 21.08 -2.15
C VAL A 292 13.60 21.84 -3.06
N GLY A 293 13.42 23.11 -2.71
CA GLY A 293 12.52 24.03 -3.37
C GLY A 293 11.24 24.27 -2.56
N ALA A 294 10.70 25.49 -2.69
CA ALA A 294 9.37 25.78 -2.21
C ALA A 294 8.37 25.11 -3.15
N ALA A 295 7.51 24.24 -2.60
CA ALA A 295 6.33 23.84 -3.33
C ALA A 295 5.56 25.11 -3.72
N PRO A 296 4.99 25.20 -4.94
CA PRO A 296 4.15 26.32 -5.32
C PRO A 296 3.11 26.58 -4.23
N ALA A 297 2.78 27.85 -3.95
CA ALA A 297 1.75 28.16 -2.97
C ALA A 297 0.45 27.40 -3.31
N GLY A 298 -0.04 26.57 -2.38
CA GLY A 298 -1.22 25.72 -2.59
C GLY A 298 -0.95 24.37 -3.28
N ALA A 299 0.30 24.00 -3.51
CA ALA A 299 0.66 22.65 -3.94
C ALA A 299 0.45 21.66 -2.78
N SER A 300 -0.21 20.53 -3.07
CA SER A 300 -0.41 19.44 -2.12
C SER A 300 0.72 18.41 -2.18
N PHE A 301 1.96 18.84 -2.43
CA PHE A 301 3.13 17.97 -2.43
C PHE A 301 4.38 18.74 -1.98
N GLY A 302 5.38 18.01 -1.47
CA GLY A 302 6.71 18.51 -1.15
C GLY A 302 7.80 17.67 -1.83
N VAL A 303 8.95 18.30 -2.08
CA VAL A 303 10.13 17.63 -2.63
C VAL A 303 11.25 17.71 -1.61
N TYR A 304 11.78 16.55 -1.25
CA TYR A 304 12.77 16.40 -0.20
C TYR A 304 13.97 15.61 -0.71
N VAL A 305 15.12 15.82 -0.07
CA VAL A 305 16.23 14.87 -0.11
C VAL A 305 16.53 14.36 1.28
N ALA A 306 16.95 13.11 1.37
CA ALA A 306 17.31 12.48 2.64
C ALA A 306 18.33 11.35 2.43
N ARG A 307 19.01 10.98 3.51
CA ARG A 307 19.84 9.76 3.59
C ARG A 307 18.97 8.58 3.97
N ARG A 308 19.13 7.46 3.27
CA ARG A 308 18.52 6.16 3.59
C ARG A 308 19.62 5.20 4.04
N GLY A 309 19.56 4.75 5.29
CA GLY A 309 20.63 3.96 5.90
C GLY A 309 21.97 4.69 5.90
N THR A 310 23.07 3.96 5.65
CA THR A 310 24.45 4.48 5.79
C THR A 310 25.11 4.96 4.50
N GLY A 311 24.47 4.79 3.33
CA GLY A 311 25.17 5.01 2.06
C GLY A 311 24.30 5.30 0.84
N GLN A 312 23.03 5.63 1.03
CA GLN A 312 22.14 6.03 -0.06
C GLN A 312 21.57 7.42 0.17
N TYR A 313 21.50 8.18 -0.90
CA TYR A 313 20.89 9.51 -0.97
C TYR A 313 19.68 9.42 -1.89
N CYS A 314 18.56 9.97 -1.44
CA CYS A 314 17.29 9.83 -2.14
C CYS A 314 16.67 11.20 -2.44
N ILE A 315 16.04 11.33 -3.60
CA ILE A 315 15.04 12.36 -3.88
C ILE A 315 13.68 11.75 -3.58
N ILE A 316 12.85 12.49 -2.86
CA ILE A 316 11.55 12.02 -2.38
C ILE A 316 10.51 13.08 -2.74
N VAL A 317 9.51 12.68 -3.51
CA VAL A 317 8.32 13.50 -3.78
C VAL A 317 7.19 12.94 -2.93
N GLN A 318 6.68 13.72 -1.98
CA GLN A 318 5.61 13.31 -1.07
C GLN A 318 4.35 14.17 -1.29
N ASN A 319 3.21 13.54 -1.50
CA ASN A 319 1.89 14.17 -1.56
C ASN A 319 1.39 14.52 -0.14
N ALA A 320 0.34 15.35 -0.07
CA ALA A 320 -0.29 15.77 1.19
C ALA A 320 -0.94 14.61 1.97
N ASP A 321 -1.24 13.49 1.32
CA ASP A 321 -1.70 12.25 1.96
C ASP A 321 -0.54 11.36 2.45
N HIS A 322 0.69 11.89 2.47
CA HIS A 322 1.94 11.21 2.81
C HIS A 322 2.36 10.07 1.87
N THR A 323 1.62 9.83 0.78
CA THR A 323 2.10 8.93 -0.28
C THR A 323 3.22 9.59 -1.06
N GLY A 324 4.15 8.82 -1.62
CA GLY A 324 5.27 9.42 -2.34
C GLY A 324 5.99 8.47 -3.27
N THR A 325 6.82 9.06 -4.14
CA THR A 325 7.75 8.34 -5.00
C THR A 325 9.16 8.77 -4.64
N SER A 326 10.10 7.83 -4.59
CA SER A 326 11.50 8.12 -4.33
C SER A 326 12.41 7.43 -5.33
N ALA A 327 13.56 8.05 -5.60
CA ALA A 327 14.68 7.45 -6.28
C ALA A 327 15.90 7.56 -5.37
N CYS A 328 16.70 6.50 -5.25
CA CYS A 328 17.86 6.46 -4.36
C CYS A 328 19.10 5.99 -5.10
N ALA A 329 20.25 6.58 -4.79
CA ALA A 329 21.54 6.17 -5.33
C ALA A 329 22.65 6.29 -4.27
N GLY A 330 23.72 5.51 -4.44
CA GLY A 330 24.95 5.70 -3.67
C GLY A 330 25.75 6.92 -4.14
N PRO A 331 26.70 7.42 -3.34
CA PRO A 331 27.46 8.64 -3.63
C PRO A 331 28.14 8.60 -5.00
N GLY A 332 28.84 7.51 -5.32
CA GLY A 332 29.53 7.38 -6.61
C GLY A 332 28.61 7.37 -7.84
N THR A 333 27.36 6.92 -7.71
CA THR A 333 26.38 7.01 -8.82
C THR A 333 25.83 8.41 -8.92
N LEU A 334 25.48 9.03 -7.79
CA LEU A 334 25.00 10.41 -7.74
C LEU A 334 26.03 11.39 -8.34
N ALA A 335 27.31 11.24 -8.00
CA ALA A 335 28.42 12.03 -8.52
C ALA A 335 28.66 11.88 -10.03
N ARG A 336 28.25 10.76 -10.64
CA ARG A 336 28.48 10.49 -12.07
C ARG A 336 27.29 10.83 -12.94
N THR A 337 26.09 10.44 -12.51
CA THR A 337 24.88 10.51 -13.34
C THR A 337 23.81 11.43 -12.77
N GLY A 338 23.98 11.90 -11.54
CA GLY A 338 22.88 12.52 -10.80
C GLY A 338 21.80 11.50 -10.45
N LEU A 339 20.63 12.03 -10.10
CA LEU A 339 19.45 11.27 -9.75
C LEU A 339 18.22 11.97 -10.33
N ARG A 340 17.25 11.20 -10.81
CA ARG A 340 15.99 11.74 -11.35
C ARG A 340 14.82 10.95 -10.80
N VAL A 341 13.75 11.65 -10.45
CA VAL A 341 12.45 11.06 -10.12
C VAL A 341 11.36 11.78 -10.92
N ASN A 342 10.49 10.98 -11.54
CA ASN A 342 9.26 11.48 -12.14
C ASN A 342 8.10 11.00 -11.25
N ALA A 343 7.17 11.89 -10.93
CA ALA A 343 6.04 11.58 -10.07
C ALA A 343 4.78 12.29 -10.59
N THR A 344 3.63 11.65 -10.43
CA THR A 344 2.33 12.30 -10.65
C THR A 344 1.81 12.79 -9.31
N VAL A 345 1.63 14.10 -9.19
CA VAL A 345 1.17 14.74 -7.95
C VAL A 345 -0.10 15.53 -8.20
N ARG A 346 -0.93 15.68 -7.16
CA ARG A 346 -2.03 16.65 -7.22
C ARG A 346 -1.45 18.04 -7.00
N GLY A 347 -1.74 18.95 -7.91
CA GLY A 347 -1.42 20.36 -7.79
C GLY A 347 -2.65 21.21 -8.05
N THR A 348 -2.48 22.52 -7.96
CA THR A 348 -3.51 23.46 -8.39
C THR A 348 -2.91 24.42 -9.40
N VAL A 349 -3.67 24.74 -10.45
CA VAL A 349 -3.26 25.72 -11.47
C VAL A 349 -4.25 26.86 -11.46
N SER A 350 -3.73 28.08 -11.34
CA SER A 350 -4.52 29.30 -11.41
C SER A 350 -4.50 29.83 -12.84
N VAL A 351 -5.66 29.83 -13.50
CA VAL A 351 -5.82 30.37 -14.86
C VAL A 351 -6.62 31.67 -14.80
N GLY A 352 -5.99 32.80 -15.09
CA GLY A 352 -6.66 34.09 -15.23
C GLY A 352 -7.28 34.66 -13.95
N GLY A 353 -6.71 34.40 -12.77
CA GLY A 353 -7.22 34.90 -11.48
C GLY A 353 -8.45 34.17 -10.93
N ASN A 354 -8.88 33.09 -11.58
CA ASN A 354 -9.93 32.20 -11.08
C ASN A 354 -9.42 31.33 -9.92
N PRO A 355 -10.32 30.81 -9.06
CA PRO A 355 -9.96 29.84 -8.03
C PRO A 355 -9.21 28.67 -8.65
N SER A 356 -8.16 28.24 -7.97
CA SER A 356 -7.23 27.26 -8.49
C SER A 356 -7.93 25.89 -8.66
N MET A 357 -7.86 25.34 -9.86
CA MET A 357 -8.45 24.02 -10.15
C MET A 357 -7.45 22.93 -9.77
N ALA A 358 -7.92 21.88 -9.10
CA ALA A 358 -7.12 20.71 -8.83
C ALA A 358 -6.82 19.98 -10.15
N VAL A 359 -5.53 19.82 -10.46
CA VAL A 359 -5.05 19.11 -11.65
C VAL A 359 -4.00 18.09 -11.23
N LEU A 360 -3.83 17.04 -12.04
CA LEU A 360 -2.66 16.18 -11.94
C LEU A 360 -1.49 16.89 -12.63
N LEU A 361 -0.35 16.94 -11.96
CA LEU A 361 0.89 17.45 -12.50
C LEU A 361 1.85 16.28 -12.68
N GLU A 362 2.51 16.22 -13.83
CA GLU A 362 3.70 15.40 -14.02
C GLU A 362 4.90 16.22 -13.53
N LEU A 363 5.47 15.80 -12.41
CA LEU A 363 6.60 16.41 -11.76
C LEU A 363 7.88 15.64 -12.13
N SER A 364 8.90 16.33 -12.63
CA SER A 364 10.24 15.79 -12.85
C SER A 364 11.22 16.55 -11.96
N VAL A 365 11.85 15.83 -11.03
CA VAL A 365 12.91 16.38 -10.16
C VAL A 365 14.23 15.75 -10.55
N VAL A 366 15.23 16.58 -10.79
CA VAL A 366 16.59 16.16 -11.18
C VAL A 366 17.58 16.74 -10.20
N TRP A 367 18.35 15.88 -9.56
CA TRP A 367 19.54 16.22 -8.78
C TRP A 367 20.76 15.94 -9.64
N ALA A 368 21.39 17.00 -10.14
CA ALA A 368 22.55 16.89 -11.01
C ALA A 368 23.83 16.53 -10.23
N PRO A 369 24.86 16.01 -10.91
CA PRO A 369 26.16 15.70 -10.31
C PRO A 369 26.87 16.86 -9.59
N ASP A 370 26.51 18.10 -9.92
CA ASP A 370 27.06 19.31 -9.31
C ASP A 370 26.33 19.73 -8.02
N GLY A 371 25.35 18.95 -7.58
CA GLY A 371 24.54 19.26 -6.39
C GLY A 371 23.30 20.10 -6.66
N SER A 372 23.15 20.66 -7.87
CA SER A 372 21.96 21.44 -8.20
C SER A 372 20.73 20.54 -8.30
N ILE A 373 19.62 21.03 -7.76
CA ILE A 373 18.34 20.33 -7.81
C ILE A 373 17.35 21.21 -8.56
N THR A 374 16.82 20.66 -9.65
CA THR A 374 15.85 21.33 -10.50
C THR A 374 14.53 20.57 -10.46
N THR A 375 13.44 21.32 -10.34
CA THR A 375 12.09 20.80 -10.31
C THR A 375 11.32 21.42 -11.45
N SER A 376 10.79 20.59 -12.36
CA SER A 376 9.86 21.02 -13.39
C SER A 376 8.54 20.29 -13.21
N SER A 377 7.44 21.00 -13.40
CA SER A 377 6.10 20.43 -13.40
C SER A 377 5.38 20.84 -14.67
N HIS A 378 4.68 19.89 -15.26
CA HIS A 378 3.79 20.13 -16.37
C HIS A 378 2.40 19.70 -15.92
N PRO A 379 1.34 20.47 -16.19
CA PRO A 379 0.00 19.94 -16.13
C PRO A 379 0.00 18.64 -16.93
N GLN A 380 -0.59 17.59 -16.38
CA GLN A 380 -0.91 16.40 -17.14
C GLN A 380 -2.02 16.80 -18.11
N GLY A 381 -1.62 17.53 -19.15
CA GLY A 381 -2.46 17.90 -20.24
C GLY A 381 -2.69 16.64 -21.03
N ASP A 382 -3.96 16.28 -21.16
CA ASP A 382 -4.40 15.55 -22.34
C ASP A 382 -3.71 16.22 -23.53
N SER A 383 -2.75 15.52 -24.16
CA SER A 383 -2.09 15.96 -25.38
C SER A 383 -3.08 15.87 -26.56
N CYS A 384 -4.27 16.40 -26.36
CA CYS A 384 -5.35 16.50 -27.30
C CYS A 384 -5.72 17.98 -27.38
N VAL A 385 -5.77 18.47 -28.62
CA VAL A 385 -6.17 19.83 -29.04
C VAL A 385 -5.04 20.87 -29.08
N ALA A 386 -4.06 20.62 -29.95
CA ALA A 386 -3.70 21.68 -30.88
C ALA A 386 -4.86 21.80 -31.88
N SER A 387 -5.58 22.93 -31.83
CA SER A 387 -6.56 23.30 -32.84
C SER A 387 -5.82 24.02 -33.98
N PRO A 388 -5.77 23.50 -35.22
CA PRO A 388 -5.31 24.25 -36.37
C PRO A 388 -6.54 24.79 -37.11
N ALA A 389 -6.98 26.01 -36.78
CA ALA A 389 -7.92 26.75 -37.63
C ALA A 389 -7.92 28.25 -37.33
N ILE A 390 -6.90 28.96 -37.81
CA ILE A 390 -7.11 30.28 -38.43
C ILE A 390 -6.41 30.24 -39.79
N CYS A 391 -7.20 30.02 -40.84
CA CYS A 391 -7.01 30.52 -42.19
C CYS A 391 -8.40 30.96 -42.67
#